data_AF-A0A9E1IFF1-F1
#
_entry.id   AF-A0A9E1IFF1-F1
#
_cell.length_a   1.000
_cell.length_b   1.000
_cell.length_c   1.000
_cell.angle_alpha   90.00
_cell.angle_beta   90.00
_cell.angle_gamma   90.00
#
_symmetry.space_group_name_H-M   'P 1'
#
loop_
_entity.id
_entity.type
_entity.pdbx_description
1 polymer ?
#
loop_
_entity_poly.entity_id
_entity_poly.type
_entity_poly.pdbx_seq_one_letter_code
_entity_poly.pdbx_strand_id
1 'polypeptide(L)'
;MAKLVDSLGRPHSGLVPFIVSALVTDNVDPDELGRIQVKFPTLHEEPTSFWLRQVSPNAGAERGIYALPEIDDEVLVAFMQGSHDVGVILGQFWNGVDLPPAECKDAMPTGSDTDIGGNISSDTHADGSTSLDDNDRRFWKSRSGHLLVFDDTSGSETVQIWDNSHTLALCFDTAESRIVLSNTSGDIHIRTKTDLYLEAGNDIKYYAKNNIEGECGMDSKFKAGMNYELEAGMELKQKSGMDFKIEAGMNLDAKATIGCKLKGDMTLTAEGGLQGEFKGGAMCTVKGGIVMIN
;
A
#
# COMPACT_ATOMS: atom_id res chain seq x y z
N MET A 1 39.70 -30.45 -15.27
CA MET A 1 40.93 -29.68 -15.50
C MET A 1 40.84 -29.03 -16.86
N ALA A 2 40.22 -27.86 -16.94
CA ALA A 2 40.27 -27.05 -18.16
C ALA A 2 41.53 -26.18 -18.11
N LYS A 3 42.43 -26.36 -19.08
CA LYS A 3 43.56 -25.45 -19.30
C LYS A 3 43.11 -24.41 -20.32
N LEU A 4 43.00 -23.16 -19.90
CA LEU A 4 42.96 -22.03 -20.83
C LEU A 4 44.32 -22.01 -21.56
N VAL A 5 44.31 -22.13 -22.88
CA VAL A 5 45.49 -22.08 -23.75
C VAL A 5 45.32 -20.91 -24.73
N ASP A 6 46.42 -20.30 -25.14
CA ASP A 6 46.39 -19.29 -26.21
C ASP A 6 46.08 -19.93 -27.58
N SER A 7 45.91 -19.11 -28.62
CA SER A 7 45.68 -19.55 -30.01
C SER A 7 46.82 -20.41 -30.60
N LEU A 8 47.90 -20.62 -29.85
CA LEU A 8 49.04 -21.47 -30.18
C LEU A 8 49.21 -22.65 -29.21
N GLY A 9 48.22 -22.91 -28.34
CA GLY A 9 48.19 -24.07 -27.45
C GLY A 9 49.14 -24.00 -26.25
N ARG A 10 49.70 -22.82 -25.94
CA ARG A 10 50.68 -22.65 -24.86
C ARG A 10 49.97 -22.35 -23.53
N PRO A 11 50.44 -22.94 -22.40
CA PRO A 11 49.98 -22.53 -21.08
C PRO A 11 50.39 -21.07 -20.84
N HIS A 12 49.42 -20.16 -20.77
CA HIS A 12 49.70 -18.80 -20.39
C HIS A 12 49.75 -18.72 -18.85
N SER A 13 50.95 -18.63 -18.29
CA SER A 13 51.16 -18.17 -16.91
C SER A 13 51.09 -16.63 -16.88
N GLY A 14 49.98 -16.07 -17.34
CA GLY A 14 49.65 -14.68 -17.03
C GLY A 14 49.12 -14.66 -15.60
N LEU A 15 49.48 -13.66 -14.81
CA LEU A 15 48.79 -13.35 -13.56
C LEU A 15 47.29 -13.30 -13.87
N VAL A 16 46.55 -14.35 -13.58
CA VAL A 16 45.10 -14.27 -13.67
C VAL A 16 44.70 -13.41 -12.49
N PRO A 17 44.11 -12.23 -12.73
CA PRO A 17 43.61 -11.44 -11.63
C PRO A 17 42.62 -12.35 -10.90
N PHE A 18 42.79 -12.51 -9.58
CA PHE A 18 41.93 -13.38 -8.76
C PHE A 18 40.44 -13.02 -8.87
N ILE A 19 40.14 -11.85 -9.44
CA ILE A 19 38.84 -11.27 -9.64
C ILE A 19 38.78 -10.63 -11.03
N VAL A 20 37.79 -10.99 -11.84
CA VAL A 20 37.58 -10.47 -13.21
C VAL A 20 36.15 -9.99 -13.41
N SER A 21 35.97 -9.04 -14.34
CA SER A 21 34.64 -8.67 -14.84
C SER A 21 34.13 -9.71 -15.84
N ALA A 22 32.82 -9.99 -15.79
CA ALA A 22 32.10 -10.87 -16.69
C ALA A 22 30.71 -10.31 -16.99
N LEU A 23 30.09 -10.74 -18.09
CA LEU A 23 28.73 -10.37 -18.48
C LEU A 23 27.81 -11.57 -18.33
N VAL A 24 26.64 -11.39 -17.73
CA VAL A 24 25.66 -12.46 -17.55
C VAL A 24 25.11 -12.91 -18.91
N THR A 25 25.09 -14.22 -19.14
CA THR A 25 24.55 -14.82 -20.37
C THR A 25 23.27 -15.61 -20.13
N ASP A 26 23.09 -16.16 -18.93
CA ASP A 26 21.89 -16.90 -18.54
C ASP A 26 21.72 -16.85 -17.01
N ASN A 27 20.49 -16.67 -16.55
CA ASN A 27 20.12 -16.66 -15.14
C ASN A 27 19.00 -17.67 -14.81
N VAL A 28 18.65 -18.56 -15.74
CA VAL A 28 17.68 -19.65 -15.56
C VAL A 28 18.42 -20.97 -15.29
N ASP A 29 18.82 -21.17 -14.03
CA ASP A 29 19.54 -22.37 -13.61
C ASP A 29 18.68 -23.65 -13.76
N PRO A 30 19.07 -24.63 -14.58
CA PRO A 30 18.30 -25.86 -14.81
C PRO A 30 18.18 -26.76 -13.57
N ASP A 31 19.05 -26.58 -12.57
CA ASP A 31 18.98 -27.31 -11.30
C ASP A 31 18.29 -26.48 -10.18
N GLU A 32 17.77 -25.29 -10.50
CA GLU A 32 17.05 -24.40 -9.56
C GLU A 32 17.87 -23.99 -8.32
N LEU A 33 19.21 -23.90 -8.44
CA LEU A 33 20.12 -23.56 -7.34
C LEU A 33 20.45 -22.07 -7.24
N GLY A 34 19.83 -21.22 -8.06
CA GLY A 34 20.09 -19.76 -8.09
C GLY A 34 21.50 -19.40 -8.58
N ARG A 35 22.06 -20.20 -9.50
CA ARG A 35 23.34 -19.91 -10.16
C ARG A 35 23.10 -19.12 -11.45
N ILE A 36 24.15 -18.48 -11.96
CA ILE A 36 24.12 -17.78 -13.26
C ILE A 36 25.31 -18.21 -14.13
N GLN A 37 25.14 -18.14 -15.45
CA GLN A 37 26.23 -18.26 -16.41
C GLN A 37 26.68 -16.88 -16.87
N VAL A 38 27.96 -16.76 -17.14
CA VAL A 38 28.59 -15.51 -17.60
C VAL A 38 29.52 -15.78 -18.77
N LYS A 39 29.82 -14.76 -19.56
CA LYS A 39 30.96 -14.72 -20.49
C LYS A 39 32.01 -13.76 -19.96
N PHE A 40 33.28 -13.97 -20.31
CA PHE A 40 34.39 -13.12 -19.86
C PHE A 40 34.97 -12.30 -21.03
N PRO A 41 34.49 -11.07 -21.30
CA PRO A 41 34.95 -10.28 -22.45
C PRO A 41 36.43 -9.88 -22.37
N THR A 42 36.99 -9.84 -21.17
CA THR A 42 38.39 -9.49 -20.91
C THR A 42 39.35 -10.66 -21.14
N LEU A 43 38.83 -11.88 -21.38
CA LEU A 43 39.61 -13.07 -21.68
C LEU A 43 39.56 -13.38 -23.19
N HIS A 44 40.65 -13.95 -23.70
CA HIS A 44 40.73 -14.41 -25.10
C HIS A 44 39.62 -15.44 -25.38
N GLU A 45 38.99 -15.35 -26.56
CA GLU A 45 37.84 -16.18 -27.00
C GLU A 45 36.51 -15.98 -26.25
N GLU A 46 36.42 -15.01 -25.34
CA GLU A 46 35.20 -14.68 -24.58
C GLU A 46 34.44 -15.91 -24.03
N PRO A 47 35.13 -16.83 -23.32
CA PRO A 47 34.55 -18.11 -22.96
C PRO A 47 33.33 -17.94 -22.04
N THR A 48 32.30 -18.76 -22.27
CA THR A 48 31.16 -18.90 -21.35
C THR A 48 31.56 -19.77 -20.15
N SER A 49 31.12 -19.40 -18.96
CA SER A 49 31.34 -20.13 -17.72
C SER A 49 30.43 -21.34 -17.59
N PHE A 50 30.72 -22.20 -16.61
CA PHE A 50 29.69 -23.07 -16.02
C PHE A 50 28.73 -22.24 -15.16
N TRP A 51 27.71 -22.89 -14.59
CA TRP A 51 26.81 -22.27 -13.59
C TRP A 51 27.58 -21.88 -12.32
N LEU A 52 27.71 -20.57 -12.07
CA LEU A 52 28.43 -20.01 -10.94
C LEU A 52 27.48 -19.59 -9.82
N ARG A 53 27.90 -19.82 -8.57
CA ARG A 53 27.15 -19.36 -7.39
C ARG A 53 27.39 -17.86 -7.17
N GLN A 54 26.39 -17.18 -6.63
CA GLN A 54 26.49 -15.78 -6.22
C GLN A 54 26.58 -15.64 -4.70
N VAL A 55 27.43 -14.72 -4.25
CA VAL A 55 27.43 -14.24 -2.86
C VAL A 55 26.18 -13.40 -2.63
N SER A 56 25.37 -13.80 -1.65
CA SER A 56 24.27 -12.99 -1.15
C SER A 56 24.66 -12.34 0.18
N PRO A 57 24.21 -11.10 0.48
CA PRO A 57 24.42 -10.47 1.78
C PRO A 57 23.85 -11.30 2.95
N ASN A 58 22.85 -12.15 2.69
CA ASN A 58 22.38 -13.15 3.64
C ASN A 58 21.89 -14.40 2.92
N ALA A 59 22.42 -15.58 3.28
CA ALA A 59 21.97 -16.86 2.77
C ALA A 59 21.90 -17.91 3.90
N GLY A 60 20.96 -18.85 3.80
CA GLY A 60 20.82 -20.00 4.69
C GLY A 60 19.66 -20.89 4.26
N ALA A 61 19.36 -21.95 5.02
CA ALA A 61 18.29 -22.88 4.68
C ALA A 61 16.94 -22.16 4.57
N GLU A 62 16.38 -22.10 3.34
CA GLU A 62 15.09 -21.48 2.99
C GLU A 62 14.92 -20.00 3.42
N ARG A 63 16.02 -19.25 3.57
CA ARG A 63 15.99 -17.81 3.89
C ARG A 63 17.19 -17.06 3.34
N GLY A 64 17.01 -15.76 3.06
CA GLY A 64 18.08 -14.88 2.64
C GLY A 64 17.60 -13.70 1.80
N ILE A 65 18.55 -12.99 1.20
CA ILE A 65 18.27 -11.98 0.16
C ILE A 65 18.50 -12.65 -1.19
N TYR A 66 17.47 -12.68 -2.02
CA TYR A 66 17.51 -13.26 -3.35
C TYR A 66 17.32 -12.17 -4.40
N ALA A 67 18.40 -11.81 -5.07
CA ALA A 67 18.43 -10.85 -6.17
C ALA A 67 19.53 -11.29 -7.13
N LEU A 68 19.14 -11.95 -8.23
CA LEU A 68 20.08 -12.36 -9.26
C LEU A 68 20.31 -11.22 -10.27
N PRO A 69 21.54 -11.09 -10.80
CA PRO A 69 21.83 -10.34 -12.00
C PRO A 69 20.92 -10.70 -13.18
N GLU A 70 20.61 -9.71 -14.00
CA GLU A 70 19.90 -9.86 -15.25
C GLU A 70 20.87 -10.23 -16.39
N ILE A 71 20.34 -10.77 -17.49
CA ILE A 71 21.14 -11.02 -18.69
C ILE A 71 21.74 -9.69 -19.18
N ASP A 72 23.00 -9.75 -19.61
CA ASP A 72 23.85 -8.63 -20.00
C ASP A 72 24.37 -7.73 -18.87
N ASP A 73 23.95 -7.93 -17.61
CA ASP A 73 24.53 -7.20 -16.48
C ASP A 73 26.03 -7.53 -16.31
N GLU A 74 26.82 -6.53 -15.91
CA GLU A 74 28.22 -6.72 -15.55
C GLU A 74 28.36 -7.18 -14.09
N VAL A 75 29.05 -8.31 -13.92
CA VAL A 75 29.30 -8.95 -12.62
C VAL A 75 30.78 -9.10 -12.33
N LEU A 76 31.12 -9.07 -11.05
CA LEU A 76 32.47 -9.32 -10.55
C LEU A 76 32.60 -10.80 -10.14
N VAL A 77 33.49 -11.54 -10.79
CA VAL A 77 33.71 -12.97 -10.53
C VAL A 77 35.06 -13.18 -9.87
N ALA A 78 35.08 -13.86 -8.72
CA ALA A 78 36.30 -14.31 -8.07
C ALA A 78 36.53 -15.82 -8.27
N PHE A 79 37.79 -16.19 -8.48
CA PHE A 79 38.19 -17.59 -8.63
C PHE A 79 38.76 -18.12 -7.32
N MET A 80 37.99 -19.00 -6.67
CA MET A 80 38.34 -19.50 -5.33
C MET A 80 39.63 -20.33 -5.40
N GLN A 81 40.52 -20.10 -4.43
CA GLN A 81 41.81 -20.79 -4.31
C GLN A 81 42.70 -20.69 -5.57
N GLY A 82 42.48 -19.66 -6.40
CA GLY A 82 43.20 -19.49 -7.66
C GLY A 82 42.83 -20.51 -8.74
N SER A 83 41.72 -21.25 -8.57
CA SER A 83 41.23 -22.21 -9.56
C SER A 83 40.20 -21.57 -10.48
N HIS A 84 40.47 -21.56 -11.79
CA HIS A 84 39.51 -21.09 -12.80
C HIS A 84 38.26 -21.97 -12.89
N ASP A 85 38.35 -23.22 -12.43
CA ASP A 85 37.23 -24.16 -12.42
C ASP A 85 36.21 -23.82 -11.31
N VAL A 86 36.52 -22.90 -10.38
CA VAL A 86 35.69 -22.59 -9.21
C VAL A 86 35.43 -21.09 -9.06
N GLY A 87 34.67 -20.54 -10.01
CA GLY A 87 34.20 -19.15 -9.98
C GLY A 87 33.03 -18.94 -9.00
N VAL A 88 32.99 -17.77 -8.39
CA VAL A 88 31.88 -17.27 -7.57
C VAL A 88 31.64 -15.81 -7.90
N ILE A 89 30.39 -15.42 -8.14
CA ILE A 89 30.01 -14.01 -8.33
C ILE A 89 30.01 -13.31 -6.98
N LEU A 90 30.76 -12.22 -6.86
CA LEU A 90 30.82 -11.39 -5.66
C LEU A 90 29.70 -10.34 -5.62
N GLY A 91 29.27 -9.85 -6.79
CA GLY A 91 28.28 -8.79 -6.93
C GLY A 91 28.34 -8.13 -8.31
N GLN A 92 27.75 -6.94 -8.41
CA GLN A 92 27.64 -6.13 -9.62
C GLN A 92 28.13 -4.71 -9.34
N PHE A 93 28.44 -3.97 -10.41
CA PHE A 93 28.74 -2.55 -10.32
C PHE A 93 28.17 -1.83 -11.54
N TRP A 94 27.78 -0.57 -11.34
CA TRP A 94 27.48 0.33 -12.44
C TRP A 94 28.77 0.65 -13.21
N ASN A 95 28.70 0.65 -14.54
CA ASN A 95 29.87 0.63 -15.44
C ASN A 95 29.88 1.80 -16.44
N GLY A 96 29.00 2.79 -16.26
CA GLY A 96 28.88 3.96 -17.12
C GLY A 96 28.02 3.75 -18.37
N VAL A 97 27.71 2.49 -18.72
CA VAL A 97 26.60 2.14 -19.62
C VAL A 97 25.36 1.86 -18.77
N ASP A 98 25.48 0.92 -17.84
CA ASP A 98 24.52 0.69 -16.76
C ASP A 98 24.71 1.78 -15.71
N LEU A 99 23.75 2.69 -15.65
CA LEU A 99 23.78 3.84 -14.76
C LEU A 99 23.13 3.49 -13.42
N PRO A 100 23.58 4.12 -12.31
CA PRO A 100 22.82 4.08 -11.07
C PRO A 100 21.41 4.62 -11.28
N PRO A 101 20.42 4.17 -10.46
CA PRO A 101 19.06 4.69 -10.51
C PRO A 101 19.03 6.23 -10.51
N ALA A 102 18.08 6.82 -11.24
CA ALA A 102 17.95 8.28 -11.34
C ALA A 102 17.71 8.93 -9.96
N GLU A 103 17.08 8.18 -9.06
CA GLU A 103 16.82 8.51 -7.66
C GLU A 103 18.10 8.71 -6.84
N CYS A 104 19.25 8.18 -7.30
CA CYS A 104 20.57 8.53 -6.76
C CYS A 104 21.02 9.96 -7.13
N LYS A 105 20.18 10.78 -7.78
CA LYS A 105 20.46 12.19 -8.10
C LYS A 105 19.40 13.09 -7.47
N ASP A 106 18.28 13.28 -8.16
CA ASP A 106 17.23 14.22 -7.76
C ASP A 106 15.89 13.85 -8.42
N ALA A 107 15.50 12.58 -8.26
CA ALA A 107 14.27 12.04 -8.86
C ALA A 107 13.49 11.18 -7.85
N MET A 108 13.70 11.40 -6.55
CA MET A 108 12.92 10.70 -5.54
C MET A 108 11.46 11.13 -5.62
N PRO A 109 10.51 10.18 -5.46
CA PRO A 109 9.12 10.54 -5.21
C PRO A 109 9.01 11.44 -3.99
N THR A 110 8.04 12.34 -4.03
CA THR A 110 7.68 13.27 -2.95
C THR A 110 6.27 12.97 -2.48
N GLY A 111 5.92 13.40 -1.27
CA GLY A 111 4.57 13.32 -0.75
C GLY A 111 3.55 14.06 -1.62
N SER A 112 3.99 15.01 -2.45
CA SER A 112 3.12 15.67 -3.43
C SER A 112 2.69 14.76 -4.59
N ASP A 113 3.48 13.73 -4.94
CA ASP A 113 3.13 12.78 -6.00
C ASP A 113 1.92 11.90 -5.64
N THR A 114 1.65 11.78 -4.34
CA THR A 114 0.52 11.01 -3.80
C THR A 114 -0.59 11.86 -3.18
N ASP A 115 -0.53 13.18 -3.33
CA ASP A 115 -1.56 14.08 -2.82
C ASP A 115 -2.86 13.96 -3.65
N ILE A 116 -3.95 13.57 -3.00
CA ILE A 116 -5.29 13.49 -3.59
C ILE A 116 -6.16 14.71 -3.28
N GLY A 117 -5.65 15.70 -2.53
CA GLY A 117 -6.38 16.90 -2.13
C GLY A 117 -7.43 16.63 -1.05
N GLY A 118 -6.97 16.14 0.11
CA GLY A 118 -7.82 15.75 1.24
C GLY A 118 -8.64 16.90 1.84
N ASN A 119 -9.94 16.65 2.09
CA ASN A 119 -10.84 17.62 2.75
C ASN A 119 -10.82 17.55 4.28
N ILE A 120 -10.26 16.47 4.86
CA ILE A 120 -10.30 16.19 6.30
C ILE A 120 -8.90 16.08 6.93
N SER A 121 -7.88 15.73 6.15
CA SER A 121 -6.47 15.69 6.51
C SER A 121 -5.62 16.17 5.34
N SER A 122 -4.45 16.75 5.62
CA SER A 122 -3.39 16.84 4.62
C SER A 122 -2.85 15.44 4.40
N ASP A 123 -2.95 14.93 3.18
CA ASP A 123 -2.54 13.56 2.85
C ASP A 123 -1.05 13.49 2.48
N THR A 124 -0.34 14.60 2.63
CA THR A 124 1.11 14.69 2.36
C THR A 124 1.92 14.22 3.57
N HIS A 125 2.92 13.39 3.30
CA HIS A 125 3.99 13.05 4.24
C HIS A 125 5.23 13.91 3.96
N ALA A 126 6.22 13.90 4.86
CA ALA A 126 7.51 14.53 4.61
C ALA A 126 8.19 13.95 3.36
N ASP A 127 8.82 14.81 2.55
CA ASP A 127 9.48 14.40 1.29
C ASP A 127 10.85 13.74 1.51
N GLY A 128 11.41 13.81 2.73
CA GLY A 128 12.80 13.42 2.99
C GLY A 128 13.81 14.38 2.34
N SER A 129 15.02 13.88 2.04
CA SER A 129 16.07 14.66 1.40
C SER A 129 15.92 14.66 -0.11
N THR A 130 15.92 15.85 -0.71
CA THR A 130 16.17 16.04 -2.15
C THR A 130 17.66 16.20 -2.47
N SER A 131 18.51 16.29 -1.44
CA SER A 131 19.96 16.42 -1.56
C SER A 131 20.67 15.06 -1.52
N LEU A 132 21.82 14.98 -2.17
CA LEU A 132 22.76 13.86 -2.02
C LEU A 132 23.85 14.12 -1.00
N ASP A 133 24.10 15.38 -0.67
CA ASP A 133 25.30 15.80 0.05
C ASP A 133 25.35 15.20 1.47
N ASP A 134 24.18 14.97 2.06
CA ASP A 134 24.02 14.44 3.41
C ASP A 134 24.01 12.90 3.45
N ASN A 135 23.85 12.24 2.29
CA ASN A 135 23.79 10.79 2.18
C ASN A 135 22.74 10.17 3.14
N ASP A 136 21.57 10.79 3.24
CA ASP A 136 20.48 10.34 4.14
C ASP A 136 19.62 9.22 3.52
N ARG A 137 19.70 9.01 2.20
CA ARG A 137 18.84 8.07 1.47
C ARG A 137 19.46 6.69 1.33
N ARG A 138 18.72 5.63 1.68
CA ARG A 138 19.04 4.24 1.37
C ARG A 138 17.84 3.62 0.68
N PHE A 139 18.03 3.08 -0.51
CA PHE A 139 16.90 2.50 -1.22
C PHE A 139 17.28 1.31 -2.07
N TRP A 140 16.26 0.53 -2.41
CA TRP A 140 16.33 -0.53 -3.40
C TRP A 140 15.29 -0.25 -4.49
N LYS A 141 15.72 -0.33 -5.74
CA LYS A 141 14.85 -0.20 -6.92
C LYS A 141 14.74 -1.55 -7.62
N SER A 142 13.51 -2.01 -7.85
CA SER A 142 13.28 -3.21 -8.66
C SER A 142 13.53 -2.92 -10.15
N ARG A 143 13.69 -3.96 -10.97
CA ARG A 143 13.76 -3.82 -12.44
C ARG A 143 12.54 -3.13 -13.05
N SER A 144 11.36 -3.31 -12.46
CA SER A 144 10.12 -2.63 -12.89
C SER A 144 10.02 -1.19 -12.37
N GLY A 145 10.95 -0.76 -11.51
CA GLY A 145 11.08 0.59 -11.01
C GLY A 145 10.40 0.88 -9.68
N HIS A 146 9.89 -0.13 -8.97
CA HIS A 146 9.35 0.04 -7.61
C HIS A 146 10.47 0.36 -6.63
N LEU A 147 10.16 1.14 -5.59
CA LEU A 147 11.13 1.57 -4.60
C LEU A 147 10.78 1.06 -3.20
N LEU A 148 11.80 0.67 -2.46
CA LEU A 148 11.80 0.61 -0.99
C LEU A 148 12.84 1.62 -0.52
N VAL A 149 12.43 2.62 0.26
CA VAL A 149 13.25 3.78 0.63
C VAL A 149 13.29 3.94 2.15
N PHE A 150 14.47 4.22 2.68
CA PHE A 150 14.71 4.74 4.02
C PHE A 150 15.37 6.11 3.86
N ASP A 151 14.86 7.09 4.58
CA ASP A 151 15.39 8.45 4.57
C ASP A 151 15.64 8.91 6.00
N ASP A 152 16.91 9.19 6.32
CA ASP A 152 17.39 9.61 7.63
C ASP A 152 17.50 11.14 7.79
N THR A 153 16.87 11.92 6.90
CA THR A 153 16.88 13.39 6.96
C THR A 153 16.33 13.87 8.30
N SER A 154 17.18 14.54 9.08
CA SER A 154 16.81 15.02 10.41
C SER A 154 15.53 15.86 10.40
N GLY A 155 14.49 15.41 11.11
CA GLY A 155 13.19 16.08 11.20
C GLY A 155 12.24 15.83 10.02
N SER A 156 12.62 14.97 9.07
CA SER A 156 11.83 14.55 7.91
C SER A 156 12.03 13.04 7.63
N GLU A 157 12.33 12.25 8.66
CA GLU A 157 12.71 10.85 8.53
C GLU A 157 11.52 9.98 8.10
N THR A 158 11.72 9.10 7.12
CA THR A 158 10.66 8.27 6.53
C THR A 158 11.10 6.86 6.17
N VAL A 159 10.12 5.94 6.13
CA VAL A 159 10.26 4.62 5.48
C VAL A 159 9.14 4.48 4.45
N GLN A 160 9.49 4.22 3.19
CA GLN A 160 8.54 4.34 2.09
C GLN A 160 8.60 3.14 1.13
N ILE A 161 7.44 2.77 0.58
CA ILE A 161 7.30 1.81 -0.51
C ILE A 161 6.50 2.47 -1.61
N TRP A 162 7.06 2.48 -2.83
CA TRP A 162 6.46 3.13 -4.00
C TRP A 162 6.30 2.18 -5.17
N ASP A 163 5.21 2.36 -5.90
CA ASP A 163 5.10 1.84 -7.25
C ASP A 163 6.01 2.62 -8.23
N ASN A 164 6.11 2.19 -9.49
CA ASN A 164 7.00 2.85 -10.46
C ASN A 164 6.42 4.17 -11.02
N SER A 165 5.09 4.36 -10.98
CA SER A 165 4.48 5.62 -11.39
C SER A 165 4.49 6.68 -10.29
N HIS A 166 4.91 6.31 -9.07
CA HIS A 166 4.88 7.15 -7.88
C HIS A 166 3.45 7.60 -7.50
N THR A 167 2.43 6.84 -7.90
CA THR A 167 1.02 7.13 -7.65
C THR A 167 0.42 6.27 -6.53
N LEU A 168 1.11 5.20 -6.13
CA LEU A 168 0.74 4.32 -5.03
C LEU A 168 1.90 4.22 -4.04
N ALA A 169 1.64 4.62 -2.80
CA ALA A 169 2.64 4.61 -1.74
C ALA A 169 2.11 4.15 -0.39
N LEU A 170 3.00 3.49 0.36
CA LEU A 170 2.90 3.33 1.81
C LEU A 170 4.08 4.04 2.45
N CYS A 171 3.81 5.02 3.29
CA CYS A 171 4.82 5.81 3.99
C CYS A 171 4.62 5.73 5.50
N PHE A 172 5.69 5.41 6.22
CA PHE A 172 5.84 5.64 7.64
C PHE A 172 6.60 6.96 7.80
N ASP A 173 5.88 8.03 8.08
CA ASP A 173 6.44 9.34 8.35
C ASP A 173 6.75 9.42 9.84
N THR A 174 8.01 9.16 10.15
CA THR A 174 8.46 8.96 11.52
C THR A 174 8.71 10.27 12.24
N ALA A 175 9.06 11.33 11.49
CA ALA A 175 9.14 12.69 12.02
C ALA A 175 7.80 13.15 12.60
N GLU A 176 6.70 12.81 11.93
CA GLU A 176 5.35 13.23 12.31
C GLU A 176 4.55 12.12 13.02
N SER A 177 5.16 10.95 13.25
CA SER A 177 4.52 9.78 13.88
C SER A 177 3.20 9.36 13.21
N ARG A 178 3.16 9.36 11.87
CA ARG A 178 1.97 9.02 11.07
C ARG A 178 2.27 7.92 10.04
N ILE A 179 1.24 7.18 9.65
CA ILE A 179 1.28 6.23 8.53
C ILE A 179 0.33 6.74 7.45
N VAL A 180 0.81 6.82 6.21
CA VAL A 180 0.06 7.28 5.05
C VAL A 180 0.00 6.15 4.02
N LEU A 181 -1.21 5.83 3.57
CA LEU A 181 -1.47 4.92 2.46
C LEU A 181 -2.25 5.69 1.40
N SER A 182 -1.61 5.93 0.25
CA SER A 182 -2.16 6.80 -0.78
C SER A 182 -2.15 6.13 -2.14
N ASN A 183 -3.22 6.33 -2.91
CA ASN A 183 -3.32 5.91 -4.31
C ASN A 183 -4.04 6.99 -5.13
N THR A 184 -3.32 7.66 -6.03
CA THR A 184 -3.87 8.74 -6.88
C THR A 184 -4.44 8.23 -8.21
N SER A 185 -4.26 6.94 -8.52
CA SER A 185 -4.55 6.38 -9.85
C SER A 185 -5.55 5.21 -9.85
N GLY A 186 -5.89 4.67 -8.69
CA GLY A 186 -6.80 3.53 -8.58
C GLY A 186 -7.37 3.33 -7.17
N ASP A 187 -7.86 2.11 -6.92
CA ASP A 187 -8.57 1.77 -5.68
C ASP A 187 -7.63 1.26 -4.58
N ILE A 188 -8.09 1.34 -3.32
CA ILE A 188 -7.52 0.64 -2.17
C ILE A 188 -8.57 -0.37 -1.67
N HIS A 189 -8.22 -1.65 -1.66
CA HIS A 189 -9.07 -2.71 -1.13
C HIS A 189 -8.51 -3.27 0.19
N ILE A 190 -9.34 -3.28 1.23
CA ILE A 190 -9.04 -3.92 2.52
C ILE A 190 -9.99 -5.12 2.68
N ARG A 191 -9.44 -6.33 2.72
CA ARG A 191 -10.21 -7.58 2.82
C ARG A 191 -9.60 -8.51 3.87
N THR A 192 -10.44 -9.09 4.72
CA THR A 192 -10.02 -10.10 5.70
C THR A 192 -10.96 -11.30 5.65
N LYS A 193 -10.45 -12.49 6.04
CA LYS A 193 -11.23 -13.73 6.09
C LYS A 193 -12.11 -13.82 7.34
N THR A 194 -11.69 -13.14 8.41
CA THR A 194 -12.35 -13.15 9.71
C THR A 194 -12.82 -11.74 10.04
N ASP A 195 -12.13 -11.07 10.96
CA ASP A 195 -12.54 -9.77 11.49
C ASP A 195 -11.65 -8.65 10.93
N LEU A 196 -12.20 -7.43 10.88
CA LEU A 196 -11.48 -6.20 10.64
C LEU A 196 -11.80 -5.23 11.78
N TYR A 197 -10.77 -4.76 12.49
CA TYR A 197 -10.93 -3.84 13.63
C TYR A 197 -10.42 -2.45 13.26
N LEU A 198 -11.18 -1.43 13.65
CA LEU A 198 -10.83 -0.02 13.51
C LEU A 198 -11.04 0.68 14.85
N GLU A 199 -9.97 1.14 15.47
CA GLU A 199 -9.98 1.79 16.80
C GLU A 199 -9.06 3.01 16.78
N ALA A 200 -9.51 4.12 17.36
CA ALA A 200 -8.74 5.35 17.51
C ALA A 200 -8.92 5.91 18.93
N GLY A 201 -7.86 6.48 19.49
CA GLY A 201 -7.90 7.11 20.82
C GLY A 201 -8.67 8.43 20.85
N ASN A 202 -8.84 9.08 19.69
CA ASN A 202 -9.57 10.33 19.53
C ASN A 202 -10.72 10.12 18.52
N ASP A 203 -10.53 10.50 17.26
CA ASP A 203 -11.56 10.49 16.24
C ASP A 203 -11.30 9.45 15.15
N ILE A 204 -12.38 8.90 14.60
CA ILE A 204 -12.37 8.26 13.28
C ILE A 204 -13.22 9.12 12.35
N LYS A 205 -12.66 9.54 11.21
CA LYS A 205 -13.33 10.40 10.23
C LYS A 205 -13.44 9.69 8.89
N TYR A 206 -14.62 9.77 8.25
CA TYR A 206 -14.89 9.20 6.94
C TYR A 206 -15.35 10.30 5.97
N TYR A 207 -14.81 10.27 4.76
CA TYR A 207 -15.19 11.20 3.69
C TYR A 207 -15.17 10.50 2.34
N ALA A 208 -16.18 10.77 1.52
CA ALA A 208 -16.21 10.39 0.11
C ALA A 208 -16.85 11.52 -0.69
N LYS A 209 -16.27 11.84 -1.86
CA LYS A 209 -16.79 12.87 -2.77
C LYS A 209 -18.15 12.50 -3.37
N ASN A 210 -18.37 11.21 -3.62
CA ASN A 210 -19.57 10.70 -4.28
C ASN A 210 -20.49 10.01 -3.27
N ASN A 211 -20.21 8.73 -2.94
CA ASN A 211 -21.08 7.91 -2.11
C ASN A 211 -20.30 7.20 -1.00
N ILE A 212 -20.99 6.92 0.11
CA ILE A 212 -20.58 5.93 1.12
C ILE A 212 -21.68 4.86 1.14
N GLU A 213 -21.30 3.60 0.91
CA GLU A 213 -22.21 2.46 0.85
C GLU A 213 -21.78 1.39 1.87
N GLY A 214 -22.75 0.75 2.53
CA GLY A 214 -22.48 -0.28 3.53
C GLY A 214 -23.58 -1.34 3.55
N GLU A 215 -23.18 -2.60 3.61
CA GLU A 215 -24.07 -3.76 3.67
C GLU A 215 -23.54 -4.75 4.72
N CYS A 216 -24.45 -5.33 5.50
CA CYS A 216 -24.15 -6.41 6.43
C CYS A 216 -25.19 -7.53 6.29
N GLY A 217 -24.75 -8.79 6.35
CA GLY A 217 -25.66 -9.95 6.20
C GLY A 217 -26.48 -10.29 7.45
N MET A 218 -26.08 -9.76 8.62
CA MET A 218 -26.78 -9.97 9.90
C MET A 218 -27.05 -8.60 10.54
N ASP A 219 -26.51 -8.34 11.72
CA ASP A 219 -26.79 -7.12 12.48
C ASP A 219 -25.75 -6.02 12.22
N SER A 220 -26.22 -4.77 12.18
CA SER A 220 -25.39 -3.57 12.30
C SER A 220 -25.81 -2.79 13.53
N LYS A 221 -24.82 -2.37 14.35
CA LYS A 221 -25.06 -1.70 15.62
C LYS A 221 -24.19 -0.46 15.75
N PHE A 222 -24.85 0.69 15.91
CA PHE A 222 -24.20 1.97 16.21
C PHE A 222 -24.63 2.45 17.59
N LYS A 223 -23.66 2.87 18.40
CA LYS A 223 -23.90 3.42 19.74
C LYS A 223 -23.04 4.66 19.93
N ALA A 224 -23.68 5.79 20.23
CA ALA A 224 -23.01 6.99 20.69
C ALA A 224 -23.22 7.19 22.20
N GLY A 225 -22.21 7.74 22.89
CA GLY A 225 -22.31 8.05 24.33
C GLY A 225 -23.03 9.37 24.62
N MET A 226 -22.99 10.30 23.67
CA MET A 226 -23.63 11.62 23.75
C MET A 226 -24.69 11.73 22.65
N ASN A 227 -24.33 12.29 21.48
CA ASN A 227 -25.26 12.51 20.38
C ASN A 227 -25.02 11.52 19.23
N TYR A 228 -26.09 11.16 18.53
CA TYR A 228 -26.04 10.50 17.24
C TYR A 228 -26.87 11.33 16.26
N GLU A 229 -26.21 11.92 15.27
CA GLU A 229 -26.82 12.88 14.34
C GLU A 229 -26.88 12.30 12.92
N LEU A 230 -28.04 12.43 12.27
CA LEU A 230 -28.26 12.01 10.89
C LEU A 230 -28.92 13.17 10.13
N GLU A 231 -28.24 13.68 9.12
CA GLU A 231 -28.71 14.78 8.28
C GLU A 231 -28.63 14.40 6.80
N ALA A 232 -29.67 14.72 6.04
CA ALA A 232 -29.70 14.57 4.59
C ALA A 232 -30.30 15.82 3.94
N GLY A 233 -29.62 16.40 2.95
CA GLY A 233 -30.07 17.62 2.29
C GLY A 233 -31.30 17.46 1.39
N MET A 234 -31.63 16.22 0.99
CA MET A 234 -32.77 15.93 0.11
C MET A 234 -33.75 14.93 0.74
N GLU A 235 -33.29 13.72 1.08
CA GLU A 235 -34.14 12.66 1.63
C GLU A 235 -33.36 11.79 2.62
N LEU A 236 -33.98 11.52 3.77
CA LEU A 236 -33.56 10.44 4.67
C LEU A 236 -34.62 9.32 4.61
N LYS A 237 -34.22 8.14 4.11
CA LYS A 237 -35.12 7.00 3.93
C LYS A 237 -34.77 5.86 4.87
N GLN A 238 -35.72 5.45 5.70
CA GLN A 238 -35.59 4.30 6.60
C GLN A 238 -36.73 3.32 6.36
N LYS A 239 -36.40 2.03 6.21
CA LYS A 239 -37.37 0.95 5.96
C LYS A 239 -36.97 -0.28 6.77
N SER A 240 -37.91 -0.82 7.52
CA SER A 240 -37.79 -2.15 8.15
C SER A 240 -38.75 -3.13 7.47
N GLY A 241 -38.36 -4.41 7.43
CA GLY A 241 -39.19 -5.50 6.90
C GLY A 241 -40.23 -6.05 7.89
N MET A 242 -39.95 -5.92 9.19
CA MET A 242 -40.86 -6.37 10.26
C MET A 242 -41.18 -5.18 11.17
N ASP A 243 -40.38 -4.97 12.22
CA ASP A 243 -40.60 -3.89 13.19
C ASP A 243 -39.68 -2.71 12.92
N PHE A 244 -40.22 -1.50 13.04
CA PHE A 244 -39.43 -0.28 13.18
C PHE A 244 -39.74 0.35 14.54
N LYS A 245 -38.77 0.30 15.46
CA LYS A 245 -38.94 0.73 16.86
C LYS A 245 -38.15 2.00 17.12
N ILE A 246 -38.81 3.00 17.68
CA ILE A 246 -38.19 4.25 18.16
C ILE A 246 -38.60 4.43 19.62
N GLU A 247 -37.61 4.48 20.50
CA GLU A 247 -37.80 4.68 21.94
C GLU A 247 -36.97 5.88 22.39
N ALA A 248 -37.61 6.84 23.06
CA ALA A 248 -36.95 8.00 23.63
C ALA A 248 -37.23 8.05 25.15
N GLY A 249 -36.18 8.25 25.95
CA GLY A 249 -36.30 8.23 27.41
C GLY A 249 -36.96 9.47 28.04
N MET A 250 -36.95 10.60 27.33
CA MET A 250 -37.60 11.85 27.78
C MET A 250 -38.64 12.31 26.78
N ASN A 251 -38.20 12.76 25.60
CA ASN A 251 -39.07 13.31 24.56
C ASN A 251 -38.73 12.70 23.19
N LEU A 252 -39.75 12.48 22.38
CA LEU A 252 -39.61 12.23 20.95
C LEU A 252 -40.19 13.42 20.19
N ASP A 253 -39.33 14.22 19.56
CA ASP A 253 -39.72 15.38 18.75
C ASP A 253 -39.73 15.03 17.26
N ALA A 254 -40.91 15.11 16.63
CA ALA A 254 -41.07 14.93 15.20
C ALA A 254 -41.72 16.19 14.59
N LYS A 255 -40.97 16.94 13.78
CA LYS A 255 -41.41 18.22 13.20
C LYS A 255 -41.30 18.16 11.67
N ALA A 256 -42.36 18.56 10.98
CA ALA A 256 -42.39 18.68 9.52
C ALA A 256 -43.05 20.00 9.13
N THR A 257 -42.40 20.76 8.23
CA THR A 257 -42.87 22.10 7.82
C THR A 257 -44.11 22.05 6.94
N ILE A 258 -44.16 21.08 6.00
CA ILE A 258 -45.27 20.96 5.05
C ILE A 258 -46.31 19.96 5.57
N GLY A 259 -45.87 18.80 6.06
CA GLY A 259 -46.78 17.82 6.63
C GLY A 259 -46.07 16.57 7.10
N CYS A 260 -46.65 15.95 8.13
CA CYS A 260 -46.28 14.62 8.61
C CYS A 260 -47.41 13.65 8.20
N LYS A 261 -47.05 12.53 7.56
CA LYS A 261 -48.02 11.48 7.19
C LYS A 261 -47.70 10.21 7.97
N LEU A 262 -48.67 9.76 8.75
CA LEU A 262 -48.62 8.49 9.48
C LEU A 262 -49.77 7.62 9.00
N LYS A 263 -49.49 6.36 8.66
CA LYS A 263 -50.48 5.41 8.15
C LYS A 263 -50.21 4.03 8.72
N GLY A 264 -51.20 3.48 9.43
CA GLY A 264 -51.27 2.06 9.74
C GLY A 264 -52.37 1.42 8.91
N ASP A 265 -52.04 0.43 8.08
CA ASP A 265 -53.02 -0.21 7.18
C ASP A 265 -54.09 -0.99 7.94
N MET A 266 -53.72 -1.65 9.04
CA MET A 266 -54.66 -2.33 9.93
C MET A 266 -55.07 -1.41 11.09
N THR A 267 -54.08 -0.88 11.81
CA THR A 267 -54.29 -0.07 13.01
C THR A 267 -53.21 1.01 13.12
N LEU A 268 -53.62 2.18 13.60
CA LEU A 268 -52.73 3.22 14.07
C LEU A 268 -53.16 3.58 15.50
N THR A 269 -52.27 3.41 16.46
CA THR A 269 -52.55 3.62 17.90
C THR A 269 -51.67 4.75 18.44
N ALA A 270 -52.26 5.64 19.24
CA ALA A 270 -51.54 6.66 19.99
C ALA A 270 -52.15 6.75 21.40
N GLU A 271 -51.33 6.55 22.43
CA GLU A 271 -51.76 6.52 23.83
C GLU A 271 -51.01 7.59 24.63
N GLY A 272 -51.74 8.36 25.45
CA GLY A 272 -51.16 9.34 26.38
C GLY A 272 -51.43 8.93 27.82
N GLY A 273 -50.44 9.06 28.70
CA GLY A 273 -50.57 8.68 30.11
C GLY A 273 -51.46 9.64 30.93
N LEU A 274 -51.08 10.91 31.01
CA LEU A 274 -51.85 11.95 31.72
C LEU A 274 -52.80 12.73 30.80
N GLN A 275 -52.31 13.11 29.62
CA GLN A 275 -53.05 13.91 28.66
C GLN A 275 -52.51 13.64 27.24
N GLY A 276 -53.42 13.54 26.27
CA GLY A 276 -53.12 13.68 24.85
C GLY A 276 -53.72 14.98 24.32
N GLU A 277 -53.01 15.68 23.44
CA GLU A 277 -53.48 16.94 22.86
C GLU A 277 -53.31 16.95 21.34
N PHE A 278 -54.40 17.31 20.64
CA PHE A 278 -54.40 17.49 19.18
C PHE A 278 -54.87 18.91 18.86
N LYS A 279 -53.97 19.75 18.33
CA LYS A 279 -54.25 21.16 17.97
C LYS A 279 -54.24 21.33 16.46
N GLY A 280 -55.36 21.81 15.90
CA GLY A 280 -55.42 22.28 14.51
C GLY A 280 -55.43 23.80 14.47
N GLY A 281 -54.46 24.43 13.79
CA GLY A 281 -54.35 25.90 13.76
C GLY A 281 -55.56 26.59 13.13
N ALA A 282 -56.06 26.07 12.01
CA ALA A 282 -57.30 26.52 11.37
C ALA A 282 -58.45 25.52 11.53
N MET A 283 -58.16 24.22 11.43
CA MET A 283 -59.14 23.15 11.54
C MET A 283 -58.44 21.86 12.00
N CYS A 284 -59.08 21.14 12.91
CA CYS A 284 -58.77 19.73 13.19
C CYS A 284 -59.91 18.88 12.64
N THR A 285 -59.61 17.89 11.78
CA THR A 285 -60.63 17.03 11.17
C THR A 285 -60.41 15.58 11.60
N VAL A 286 -61.44 14.97 12.19
CA VAL A 286 -61.48 13.55 12.53
C VAL A 286 -62.53 12.86 11.67
N LYS A 287 -62.15 11.84 10.90
CA LYS A 287 -63.05 11.06 10.04
C LYS A 287 -62.90 9.58 10.37
N GLY A 288 -64.01 8.90 10.62
CA GLY A 288 -64.07 7.47 10.89
C GLY A 288 -65.51 6.96 10.79
N GLY A 289 -65.69 5.64 10.64
CA GLY A 289 -67.04 5.03 10.61
C GLY A 289 -67.80 5.24 11.93
N ILE A 290 -67.12 4.99 13.06
CA ILE A 290 -67.61 5.30 14.42
C ILE A 290 -66.50 6.05 15.15
N VAL A 291 -66.84 7.19 15.76
CA VAL A 291 -65.97 7.95 16.65
C VAL A 291 -66.58 7.88 18.05
N MET A 292 -65.86 7.30 19.01
CA MET A 292 -66.28 7.27 20.42
C MET A 292 -65.51 8.35 21.18
N ILE A 293 -66.25 9.24 21.84
CA ILE A 293 -65.72 10.23 22.78
C ILE A 293 -66.44 9.95 24.10
N ASN A 294 -65.68 9.62 25.14
CA ASN A 294 -66.21 9.29 26.46
C ASN A 294 -65.52 10.10 27.55
#